data_AF-X1IU29-F1
#
_entry.id   AF-X1IU29-F1
#
_cell.length_a   1.000
_cell.length_b   1.000
_cell.length_c   1.000
_cell.angle_alpha   90.00
_cell.angle_beta   90.00
_cell.angle_gamma   90.00
#
_symmetry.space_group_name_H-M   'P 1'
#
loop_
_entity.id
_entity.type
_entity.pdbx_description
1 polymer ?
#
loop_
_entity_poly.entity_id
_entity_poly.type
_entity_poly.pdbx_seq_one_letter_code
_entity_poly.pdbx_strand_id
1 'polypeptide(L)' 'PAQSDVYGETIDVVAGLEVGSGVIGPNALDAQWGWVDPWIGIGFGLERLVMVSKGYQNIQRIGRALIYFDGVRLNI' A
#
# COMPACT_ATOMS: atom_id res chain seq x y z
N PRO A 1 -0.24 14.15 8.73
CA PRO A 1 0.92 13.23 8.78
C PRO A 1 0.57 12.10 9.74
N ALA A 2 0.76 10.86 9.33
CA ALA A 2 0.60 9.72 10.22
C ALA A 2 1.96 9.35 10.82
N GLN A 3 1.94 8.73 11.99
CA GLN A 3 3.14 8.40 12.74
C GLN A 3 3.35 6.90 12.71
N SER A 4 4.50 6.47 12.18
CA SER A 4 4.98 5.10 12.25
C SER A 4 6.05 4.97 13.31
N ASP A 5 5.93 3.95 14.17
CA ASP A 5 6.97 3.62 15.16
C ASP A 5 8.29 3.18 14.50
N VAL A 6 8.22 2.68 13.27
CA VAL A 6 9.39 2.17 12.51
C VAL A 6 9.96 3.24 11.59
N TYR A 7 9.10 3.96 10.86
CA TYR A 7 9.53 4.85 9.79
C TYR A 7 9.42 6.35 10.13
N GLY A 8 8.91 6.70 11.29
CA GLY A 8 8.71 8.10 11.69
C GLY A 8 7.51 8.73 11.00
N GLU A 9 7.70 9.94 10.46
CA GLU A 9 6.63 10.68 9.81
C GLU A 9 6.32 10.10 8.42
N THR A 10 5.04 9.76 8.19
CA THR A 10 4.57 9.19 6.93
C THR A 10 3.53 10.09 6.26
N ILE A 11 3.46 9.96 4.94
CA ILE A 11 2.47 10.59 4.06
C ILE A 11 1.56 9.51 3.51
N ASP A 12 0.32 9.48 3.98
CA ASP A 12 -0.66 8.48 3.57
C ASP A 12 -1.52 8.98 2.40
N VAL A 13 -1.77 8.09 1.44
CA VAL A 13 -2.70 8.32 0.32
C VAL A 13 -4.00 7.58 0.61
N VAL A 14 -5.10 8.33 0.66
CA VAL A 14 -6.41 7.81 1.08
C VAL A 14 -7.43 7.99 -0.04
N ALA A 15 -8.18 6.92 -0.33
CA ALA A 15 -9.33 6.90 -1.23
C ALA A 15 -10.48 6.12 -0.55
N GLY A 16 -11.13 6.75 0.43
CA GLY A 16 -12.08 6.10 1.35
C GLY A 16 -11.41 5.23 2.43
N LEU A 17 -10.29 4.58 2.09
CA LEU A 17 -9.36 3.89 2.99
C LEU A 17 -7.92 4.12 2.51
N GLU A 18 -6.93 3.83 3.35
CA GLU A 18 -5.50 3.97 3.01
C GLU A 18 -5.11 3.01 1.87
N VAL A 19 -4.72 3.55 0.72
CA VAL A 19 -4.32 2.79 -0.47
C VAL A 19 -2.81 2.77 -0.70
N GLY A 20 -2.08 3.64 -0.01
CA GLY A 20 -0.62 3.66 0.00
C GLY A 20 -0.10 4.57 1.10
N SER A 21 1.18 4.38 1.41
CA SER A 21 1.89 5.20 2.40
C SER A 21 3.31 5.46 1.89
N GLY A 22 3.80 6.66 2.15
CA GLY A 22 5.12 7.12 1.76
C GLY A 22 5.90 7.70 2.92
N VAL A 23 7.22 7.73 2.73
CA VAL A 23 8.21 8.18 3.71
C VAL A 23 9.21 9.08 3.00
N ILE A 24 9.64 10.13 3.71
CA ILE A 24 10.73 10.99 3.30
C ILE A 24 11.91 10.66 4.21
N GLY A 25 13.02 10.23 3.60
CA GLY A 25 14.28 10.02 4.30
C GLY A 25 15.07 11.34 4.46
N PRO A 26 16.07 11.38 5.34
CA PRO A 26 16.68 10.21 5.98
C PRO A 26 15.87 9.64 7.14
N ASN A 27 15.83 8.31 7.28
CA ASN A 27 15.22 7.61 8.42
C ASN A 27 16.24 6.80 9.23
N ALA A 28 15.81 6.28 10.39
CA ALA A 28 16.68 5.56 11.33
C ALA A 28 17.29 4.26 10.76
N LEU A 29 16.72 3.70 9.69
CA LEU A 29 17.21 2.49 9.03
C LEU A 29 18.30 2.79 8.00
N ASP A 30 18.35 4.01 7.44
CA ASP A 30 19.24 4.36 6.33
C ASP A 30 20.71 4.12 6.64
N ALA A 31 21.14 4.38 7.87
CA ALA A 31 22.51 4.15 8.31
C ALA A 31 22.93 2.67 8.20
N GLN A 32 22.00 1.73 8.40
CA GLN A 32 22.27 0.29 8.28
C GLN A 32 22.44 -0.15 6.83
N TRP A 33 21.87 0.61 5.89
CA TRP A 33 21.95 0.36 4.45
C TRP A 33 23.00 1.23 3.73
N GLY A 34 23.75 2.05 4.49
CA GLY A 34 24.76 2.95 3.94
C GLY A 34 24.19 4.14 3.15
N TRP A 35 22.91 4.46 3.34
CA TRP A 35 22.28 5.62 2.72
C TRP A 35 22.52 6.89 3.54
N VAL A 36 22.91 7.96 2.83
CA VAL A 36 23.24 9.27 3.43
C VAL A 36 22.56 10.44 2.75
N ASP A 37 21.98 10.22 1.56
CA ASP A 37 21.29 11.24 0.78
C ASP A 37 19.78 11.24 1.08
N PRO A 38 19.11 12.41 1.00
CA PRO A 38 17.65 12.47 1.09
C PRO A 38 16.97 11.66 -0.02
N TRP A 39 15.87 10.99 0.31
CA TRP A 39 15.09 10.20 -0.64
C TRP A 39 13.59 10.23 -0.30
N ILE A 40 12.76 9.83 -1.25
CA ILE A 40 11.31 9.70 -1.06
C ILE A 40 10.89 8.33 -1.58
N GLY A 41 10.14 7.60 -0.78
CA GLY A 41 9.56 6.31 -1.16
C GLY A 41 8.06 6.31 -0.95
N ILE A 42 7.30 5.68 -1.85
CA ILE A 42 5.86 5.47 -1.70
C ILE A 42 5.50 4.04 -2.10
N GLY A 43 4.74 3.36 -1.25
CA GLY A 43 4.23 2.03 -1.49
C GLY A 43 2.72 2.06 -1.72
N PHE A 44 2.26 1.36 -2.76
CA PHE A 44 0.84 1.17 -3.04
C PHE A 44 0.47 -0.31 -3.03
N GLY A 45 -0.65 -0.64 -2.38
CA GLY A 45 -1.25 -1.97 -2.48
C GLY A 45 -2.14 -2.05 -3.72
N LEU A 46 -1.65 -2.68 -4.80
CA LEU A 46 -2.36 -2.71 -6.09
C LEU A 46 -3.75 -3.38 -5.99
N GLU A 47 -3.87 -4.49 -5.28
CA GLU A 47 -5.14 -5.18 -5.07
C GLU A 47 -6.14 -4.29 -4.33
N ARG A 48 -5.65 -3.52 -3.34
CA ARG A 48 -6.46 -2.59 -2.57
C ARG A 48 -6.87 -1.38 -3.40
N LEU A 49 -5.97 -0.82 -4.22
CA LEU A 49 -6.27 0.25 -5.18
C LEU A 49 -7.38 -0.16 -6.13
N VAL A 50 -7.27 -1.34 -6.75
CA VAL A 50 -8.29 -1.83 -7.69
C VAL A 50 -9.59 -2.16 -6.96
N MET A 51 -9.53 -2.75 -5.76
CA MET A 51 -10.71 -3.01 -4.92
C MET A 51 -11.51 -1.74 -4.66
N VAL A 52 -10.84 -0.66 -4.25
CA VAL A 52 -11.46 0.65 -4.03
C VAL A 52 -11.99 1.24 -5.35
N SER A 53 -11.17 1.23 -6.40
CA SER A 53 -11.53 1.78 -7.72
C SER A 53 -12.76 1.10 -8.33
N LYS A 54 -12.93 -0.21 -8.11
CA LYS A 54 -14.02 -1.03 -8.63
C LYS A 54 -15.18 -1.22 -7.64
N GLY A 55 -15.07 -0.69 -6.41
CA GLY A 55 -16.11 -0.81 -5.38
C GLY A 55 -16.32 -2.24 -4.85
N TYR A 56 -15.30 -3.09 -4.92
CA TYR A 56 -15.39 -4.46 -4.42
C TYR A 56 -15.35 -4.51 -2.88
N GLN A 57 -16.12 -5.44 -2.31
CA GLN A 57 -16.28 -5.58 -0.85
C GLN A 57 -15.14 -6.36 -0.17
N ASN A 58 -14.30 -7.07 -0.94
CA ASN A 58 -13.17 -7.82 -0.40
C ASN A 58 -11.99 -7.81 -1.38
N ILE A 59 -10.78 -7.90 -0.83
CA ILE A 59 -9.53 -7.81 -1.59
C ILE A 59 -9.23 -9.08 -2.41
N GLN A 60 -9.77 -10.23 -1.98
CA GLN A 60 -9.56 -11.54 -2.63
C GLN A 60 -10.15 -11.61 -4.04
N ARG A 61 -11.09 -10.71 -4.37
CA ARG A 61 -11.68 -10.56 -5.71
C ARG A 61 -10.65 -10.19 -6.78
N ILE A 62 -9.60 -9.45 -6.41
CA ILE A 62 -8.57 -8.95 -7.34
C ILE A 62 -7.21 -9.58 -7.10
N GLY A 63 -6.95 -10.04 -5.88
CA GLY A 63 -5.74 -10.79 -5.59
C GLY A 63 -5.70 -12.16 -6.27
N ARG A 64 -4.58 -12.85 -6.06
CA ARG A 64 -4.40 -14.22 -6.51
C ARG A 64 -5.42 -15.14 -5.84
N ALA A 65 -6.34 -15.71 -6.61
CA ALA A 65 -7.38 -16.60 -6.11
C ALA A 65 -7.71 -17.71 -7.11
N LEU A 66 -8.22 -18.85 -6.60
CA LEU A 66 -8.82 -19.93 -7.42
C LEU A 66 -10.34 -19.86 -7.44
N ILE A 67 -10.93 -18.96 -6.66
CA ILE A 67 -12.38 -18.80 -6.50
C ILE A 67 -12.91 -17.53 -7.16
N TYR A 68 -12.02 -16.63 -7.58
CA TYR A 68 -12.34 -15.39 -8.28
C TYR A 68 -11.50 -15.25 -9.55
N PHE A 69 -12.10 -14.68 -10.59
CA PHE A 69 -11.42 -14.23 -11.80
C PHE A 69 -11.99 -12.87 -12.19
N ASP A 70 -11.14 -11.86 -12.32
CA ASP A 70 -11.52 -10.47 -12.63
C ASP A 70 -12.67 -9.94 -11.73
N GLY A 71 -12.58 -10.21 -10.43
CA GLY A 71 -13.59 -9.79 -9.47
C GLY A 71 -14.88 -10.61 -9.44
N VAL A 72 -15.09 -11.56 -10.36
CA VAL A 72 -16.26 -12.44 -10.43
C VAL A 72 -15.97 -13.77 -9.74
N ARG A 73 -16.91 -14.27 -8.92
CA ARG A 73 -16.78 -15.57 -8.25
C ARG A 73 -17.00 -16.68 -9.28
N LEU A 74 -16.11 -17.66 -9.33
CA LEU A 74 -16.12 -18.73 -10.34
C LEU A 74 -17.18 -19.82 -10.09
N ASN A 75 -17.65 -19.98 -8.85
CA ASN A 75 -18.75 -20.89 -8.52
C ASN A 75 -20.08 -20.17 -8.72
N ILE A 76 -20.52 -20.11 -9.98
CA ILE A 76 -21.78 -19.53 -10.47
C ILE A 76 -22.65 -20.61 -11.08
#